data_AF-A0A7C5QKR6-F1
#
_entry.id   AF-A0A7C5QKR6-F1
#
_cell.length_a   1.000
_cell.length_b   1.000
_cell.length_c   1.000
_cell.angle_alpha   90.00
_cell.angle_beta   90.00
_cell.angle_gamma   90.00
#
_symmetry.space_group_name_H-M   'P 1'
#
loop_
_entity.id
_entity.type
_entity.pdbx_description
1 polymer ?
#
loop_
_entity_poly.entity_id
_entity_poly.type
_entity_poly.pdbx_seq_one_letter_code
_entity_poly.pdbx_strand_id
1 'polypeptide(L)'
;MIKLQVTTKEILGKLPGILAVILAVWLLWPFVKIDQSDYGQGKILVYRLALGLMILIIMLGKMGFDVFFPQGVAQKVSKLKSALFLIFGILLLAFVVYIIVQAGSLFLSTYPQTTDFNR
;
A
#
# COMPACT_ATOMS: atom_id res chain seq x y z
N MET A 1 23.16 22.74 -22.81
CA MET A 1 23.70 21.43 -22.40
C MET A 1 23.64 21.18 -20.88
N ILE A 2 23.92 22.17 -20.02
CA ILE A 2 23.98 22.01 -18.54
C ILE A 2 22.61 21.73 -17.87
N LYS A 3 21.51 22.28 -18.41
CA LYS A 3 20.15 22.13 -17.83
C LYS A 3 19.61 20.69 -17.86
N LEU A 4 19.99 19.90 -18.87
CA LEU A 4 19.52 18.51 -19.05
C LEU A 4 20.12 17.55 -18.01
N GLN A 5 21.38 17.79 -17.62
CA GLN A 5 22.12 16.98 -16.65
C GLN A 5 21.54 17.13 -15.23
N VAL A 6 21.07 18.34 -14.88
CA VAL A 6 20.49 18.63 -13.55
C VAL A 6 19.13 17.94 -13.37
N THR A 7 18.24 18.02 -14.37
CA THR A 7 16.93 17.36 -14.33
C THR A 7 17.06 15.83 -14.23
N THR A 8 18.05 15.25 -14.93
CA THR A 8 18.28 13.79 -14.91
C THR A 8 18.68 13.30 -13.52
N LYS A 9 19.58 14.02 -12.82
CA LYS A 9 19.98 13.69 -11.43
C LYS A 9 18.81 13.78 -10.44
N GLU A 10 17.94 14.78 -10.60
CA GLU A 10 16.81 14.98 -9.69
C GLU A 10 15.75 13.88 -9.82
N ILE A 11 15.51 13.41 -11.06
CA ILE A 11 14.61 12.29 -11.34
C ILE A 11 15.22 10.98 -10.83
N LEU A 12 16.53 10.78 -11.05
CA LEU A 12 17.26 9.60 -10.57
C LEU A 12 17.20 9.46 -9.03
N GLY A 13 17.19 10.58 -8.30
CA GLY A 13 17.06 10.57 -6.84
C GLY A 13 15.67 10.16 -6.33
N LYS A 14 14.60 10.37 -7.12
CA LYS A 14 13.21 10.02 -6.76
C LYS A 14 12.78 8.64 -7.29
N LEU A 15 13.53 8.11 -8.24
CA LEU A 15 13.34 6.82 -8.89
C LEU A 15 13.10 5.64 -7.93
N PRO A 16 13.88 5.43 -6.85
CA PRO A 16 13.65 4.30 -5.95
C PRO A 16 12.29 4.36 -5.23
N GLY A 17 11.82 5.57 -4.87
CA GLY A 17 10.51 5.75 -4.26
C GLY A 17 9.37 5.46 -5.22
N ILE A 18 9.48 5.92 -6.47
CA ILE A 18 8.48 5.67 -7.51
C ILE A 18 8.40 4.16 -7.83
N LEU A 19 9.56 3.50 -7.97
CA LEU A 19 9.64 2.06 -8.17
C LEU A 19 9.02 1.29 -7.01
N ALA A 20 9.27 1.71 -5.76
CA ALA A 20 8.68 1.08 -4.59
C ALA A 20 7.15 1.16 -4.60
N VAL A 21 6.57 2.30 -5.00
CA VAL A 21 5.10 2.44 -5.13
C VAL A 21 4.56 1.53 -6.22
N ILE A 22 5.18 1.53 -7.41
CA ILE A 22 4.74 0.67 -8.52
C ILE A 22 4.79 -0.81 -8.11
N LEU A 23 5.87 -1.21 -7.44
CA LEU A 23 6.05 -2.57 -6.97
C LEU A 23 5.01 -2.92 -5.89
N ALA A 24 4.73 -2.02 -4.95
CA ALA A 24 3.68 -2.23 -3.96
C ALA A 24 2.29 -2.36 -4.60
N VAL A 25 1.95 -1.49 -5.57
CA VAL A 25 0.69 -1.57 -6.31
C VAL A 25 0.58 -2.90 -7.05
N TRP A 26 1.66 -3.37 -7.68
CA TRP A 26 1.69 -4.67 -8.36
C TRP A 26 1.55 -5.86 -7.40
N LEU A 27 2.15 -5.78 -6.20
CA LEU A 27 1.98 -6.81 -5.17
C LEU A 27 0.54 -6.84 -4.64
N LEU A 28 -0.11 -5.69 -4.53
CA LEU A 28 -1.44 -5.55 -3.94
C LEU A 28 -2.59 -5.68 -4.97
N TRP A 29 -2.28 -5.60 -6.26
CA TRP A 29 -3.25 -5.78 -7.35
C TRP A 29 -4.16 -7.02 -7.24
N PRO A 30 -3.66 -8.24 -6.94
CA PRO A 30 -4.53 -9.42 -6.85
C PRO A 30 -5.56 -9.33 -5.73
N PHE A 31 -5.41 -8.41 -4.76
CA PHE A 31 -6.37 -8.29 -3.67
C PHE A 31 -7.57 -7.40 -4.00
N VAL A 32 -7.57 -6.71 -5.15
CA VAL A 32 -8.74 -5.93 -5.62
C VAL A 32 -9.92 -6.84 -5.96
N LYS A 33 -9.65 -8.10 -6.33
CA LYS A 33 -10.65 -9.15 -6.54
C LYS A 33 -10.05 -10.47 -6.07
N ILE A 34 -10.61 -11.04 -5.00
CA ILE A 34 -10.19 -12.33 -4.45
C ILE A 34 -11.31 -13.32 -4.76
N ASP A 35 -11.01 -14.36 -5.53
CA ASP A 35 -11.95 -15.44 -5.84
C ASP A 35 -11.62 -16.71 -5.03
N GLN A 36 -12.63 -17.57 -4.84
CA GLN A 36 -12.45 -18.83 -4.08
C GLN A 36 -11.42 -19.77 -4.73
N SER A 37 -11.21 -19.68 -6.04
CA SER A 37 -10.19 -20.45 -6.78
C SER A 37 -8.75 -20.07 -6.39
N ASP A 38 -8.53 -18.86 -5.88
CA ASP A 38 -7.19 -18.34 -5.58
C ASP A 38 -6.63 -18.88 -4.26
N TYR A 39 -7.49 -19.47 -3.40
CA TYR A 39 -7.08 -20.07 -2.13
C TYR A 39 -6.19 -21.30 -2.29
N GLY A 40 -6.19 -21.94 -3.46
CA GLY A 40 -5.22 -23.00 -3.80
C GLY A 40 -3.76 -22.53 -3.73
N GLN A 41 -3.52 -21.21 -3.86
CA GLN A 41 -2.21 -20.58 -3.72
C GLN A 41 -2.13 -19.61 -2.51
N GLY A 42 -2.93 -19.85 -1.47
CA GLY A 42 -3.06 -18.94 -0.32
C GLY A 42 -1.74 -18.51 0.32
N LYS A 43 -0.73 -19.39 0.37
CA LYS A 43 0.61 -19.05 0.89
C LYS A 43 1.27 -17.91 0.10
N ILE A 44 1.25 -17.99 -1.23
CA ILE A 44 1.87 -16.99 -2.11
C ILE A 44 1.14 -15.66 -1.98
N LEU A 45 -0.19 -15.67 -1.88
CA LEU A 45 -0.99 -14.47 -1.66
C LEU A 45 -0.65 -13.81 -0.33
N VAL A 46 -0.57 -14.57 0.77
CA VAL A 46 -0.18 -13.99 2.07
C VAL A 46 1.19 -13.30 2.01
N TYR A 47 2.18 -13.89 1.35
CA TYR A 47 3.48 -13.23 1.16
C TYR A 47 3.38 -11.96 0.31
N ARG A 48 2.59 -11.98 -0.77
CA ARG A 48 2.37 -10.79 -1.61
C ARG A 48 1.68 -9.67 -0.84
N LEU A 49 0.67 -9.99 -0.03
CA LEU A 49 -0.01 -9.01 0.81
C LEU A 49 0.96 -8.40 1.83
N ALA A 50 1.68 -9.25 2.56
CA ALA A 50 2.62 -8.84 3.60
C ALA A 50 3.73 -7.95 3.05
N LEU A 51 4.36 -8.36 1.93
CA LEU A 51 5.41 -7.58 1.28
C LEU A 51 4.88 -6.26 0.71
N GLY A 52 3.70 -6.27 0.07
CA GLY A 52 3.08 -5.06 -0.48
C GLY A 52 2.76 -4.05 0.62
N LEU A 53 2.12 -4.50 1.71
CA LEU A 53 1.83 -3.65 2.87
C LEU A 53 3.09 -3.14 3.55
N MET A 54 4.09 -4.00 3.73
CA MET A 54 5.37 -3.61 4.33
C MET A 54 6.02 -2.44 3.57
N ILE A 55 6.05 -2.50 2.23
CA ILE A 55 6.59 -1.41 1.41
C ILE A 55 5.78 -0.12 1.61
N LEU A 56 4.44 -0.21 1.57
CA LEU A 56 3.61 0.97 1.77
C LEU A 56 3.78 1.57 3.18
N ILE A 57 3.92 0.76 4.22
CA ILE A 57 4.16 1.21 5.60
C ILE A 57 5.53 1.88 5.73
N ILE A 58 6.58 1.28 5.18
CA ILE A 58 7.92 1.89 5.18
C ILE A 58 7.89 3.24 4.46
N MET A 59 7.20 3.32 3.32
CA MET A 59 7.03 4.58 2.58
C MET A 59 6.22 5.61 3.36
N LEU A 60 5.13 5.20 4.02
CA LEU A 60 4.33 6.08 4.88
C LEU A 60 5.20 6.62 6.01
N GLY A 61 5.99 5.76 6.65
CA GLY A 61 6.95 6.13 7.67
C GLY A 61 7.96 7.16 7.17
N LYS A 62 8.60 6.89 6.01
CA LYS A 62 9.54 7.82 5.38
C LYS A 62 8.90 9.19 5.11
N MET A 63 7.71 9.22 4.50
CA MET A 63 6.99 10.47 4.25
C MET A 63 6.59 11.18 5.54
N GLY A 64 6.21 10.42 6.58
CA GLY A 64 5.90 10.93 7.91
C GLY A 64 7.12 11.60 8.54
N PHE A 65 8.27 10.94 8.55
CA PHE A 65 9.53 11.53 9.03
C PHE A 65 9.88 12.80 8.27
N ASP A 66 9.71 12.83 6.94
CA ASP A 66 9.97 14.02 6.12
C ASP A 66 9.00 15.19 6.44
N VAL A 67 7.78 14.91 6.89
CA VAL A 67 6.76 15.91 7.24
C VAL A 67 6.88 16.39 8.69
N PHE A 68 7.10 15.48 9.65
CA PHE A 68 7.17 15.80 11.08
C PHE A 68 8.55 16.30 11.51
N PHE A 69 9.61 15.83 10.85
CA PHE A 69 11.00 16.17 11.17
C PHE A 69 11.73 16.69 9.92
N PRO A 70 11.40 17.91 9.45
CA PRO A 70 12.13 18.53 8.35
C PRO A 70 13.61 18.66 8.74
N GLN A 71 14.48 17.91 8.06
CA GLN A 71 15.93 17.93 8.28
C GLN A 71 16.50 19.26 7.76
N GLY A 72 16.45 20.28 8.59
CA GLY A 72 16.89 21.65 8.31
C GLY A 72 16.10 22.66 9.15
N VAL A 73 16.78 23.28 10.13
CA VAL A 73 16.21 24.25 11.07
C VAL A 73 15.41 25.32 10.31
N ALA A 74 14.09 25.37 10.56
CA ALA A 74 13.13 26.40 10.14
C ALA A 74 12.73 26.51 8.64
N GLN A 75 12.75 25.43 7.84
CA GLN A 75 12.05 25.45 6.55
C GLN A 75 10.58 25.03 6.67
N LYS A 76 9.67 25.88 6.20
CA LYS A 76 8.24 25.54 6.07
C LYS A 76 8.11 24.30 5.18
N VAL A 77 7.58 23.22 5.74
CA VAL A 77 7.18 22.04 4.96
C VAL A 77 6.13 22.47 3.93
N SER A 78 6.33 22.08 2.67
CA SER A 78 5.38 22.39 1.61
C SER A 78 4.03 21.75 1.94
N LYS A 79 2.95 22.54 1.93
CA LYS A 79 1.58 22.06 2.17
C LYS A 79 1.22 20.85 1.29
N LEU A 80 1.81 20.78 0.09
CA LEU A 80 1.63 19.68 -0.84
C LEU A 80 2.17 18.35 -0.29
N LYS A 81 3.34 18.35 0.36
CA LYS A 81 3.94 17.13 0.94
C LYS A 81 3.07 16.58 2.08
N SER A 82 2.58 17.47 2.95
CA SER A 82 1.68 17.10 4.05
C SER A 82 0.34 16.58 3.54
N ALA A 83 -0.25 17.24 2.51
CA ALA A 83 -1.48 16.76 1.88
C ALA A 83 -1.30 15.36 1.25
N LEU A 84 -0.18 15.14 0.55
CA LEU A 84 0.12 13.86 -0.08
C LEU A 84 0.30 12.74 0.96
N PHE A 85 0.98 13.02 2.06
CA PHE A 85 1.10 12.10 3.20
C PHE A 85 -0.27 11.72 3.77
N LEU A 86 -1.16 12.71 3.94
CA LEU A 86 -2.49 12.49 4.49
C LEU A 86 -3.36 11.63 3.56
N ILE A 87 -3.38 11.97 2.26
CA ILE A 87 -4.10 11.18 1.24
C ILE A 87 -3.56 9.75 1.20
N PHE A 88 -2.24 9.58 1.18
CA PHE A 88 -1.60 8.26 1.15
C PHE A 88 -1.94 7.43 2.39
N GLY A 89 -1.94 8.05 3.58
CA GLY A 89 -2.33 7.39 4.83
C GLY A 89 -3.79 6.96 4.84
N ILE A 90 -4.72 7.81 4.39
CA ILE A 90 -6.14 7.46 4.28
C ILE A 90 -6.33 6.30 3.29
N LEU A 91 -5.66 6.33 2.15
CA LEU A 91 -5.78 5.31 1.12
C LEU A 91 -5.26 3.95 1.61
N LEU A 92 -4.13 3.95 2.33
CA LEU A 92 -3.58 2.76 2.97
C LEU A 92 -4.55 2.19 4.02
N LEU A 93 -5.12 3.06 4.86
CA LEU A 93 -6.08 2.64 5.89
C LEU A 93 -7.36 2.05 5.25
N ALA A 94 -7.91 2.73 4.25
CA ALA A 94 -9.07 2.24 3.50
C ALA A 94 -8.79 0.88 2.85
N PHE A 95 -7.60 0.71 2.27
CA PHE A 95 -7.18 -0.56 1.70
C PHE A 95 -7.10 -1.68 2.75
N VAL A 96 -6.49 -1.43 3.91
CA VAL A 96 -6.43 -2.42 5.01
C VAL A 96 -7.83 -2.82 5.47
N VAL A 97 -8.72 -1.86 5.69
CA VAL A 97 -10.13 -2.12 6.07
C VAL A 97 -10.83 -2.97 5.00
N TYR A 98 -10.65 -2.63 3.73
CA TYR A 98 -11.22 -3.38 2.61
C TYR A 98 -10.79 -4.86 2.62
N ILE A 99 -9.50 -5.13 2.83
CA ILE A 99 -8.98 -6.52 2.91
C ILE A 99 -9.59 -7.29 4.07
N ILE A 100 -9.73 -6.65 5.24
CA ILE A 100 -10.33 -7.28 6.43
C ILE A 100 -11.80 -7.66 6.14
N VAL A 101 -12.57 -6.75 5.54
CA VAL A 101 -13.97 -7.00 5.16
C VAL A 101 -14.07 -8.13 4.15
N GLN A 102 -13.21 -8.14 3.13
CA GLN A 102 -13.23 -9.21 2.12
C GLN A 102 -12.89 -10.57 2.73
N ALA A 103 -11.83 -10.63 3.54
CA ALA A 103 -11.47 -11.85 4.25
C ALA A 103 -12.63 -12.34 5.12
N GLY A 104 -13.23 -11.45 5.92
CA GLY A 104 -14.38 -11.77 6.78
C GLY A 104 -15.58 -12.30 5.99
N SER A 105 -15.94 -11.64 4.89
CA SER A 105 -17.02 -12.07 4.00
C SER A 105 -16.77 -13.47 3.45
N LEU A 106 -15.55 -13.75 3.02
CA LEU A 106 -15.16 -15.07 2.52
C LEU A 106 -15.26 -16.13 3.62
N PHE A 107 -14.75 -15.87 4.83
CA PHE A 107 -14.87 -16.78 5.99
C PHE A 107 -16.34 -17.10 6.32
N LEU A 108 -17.21 -16.08 6.36
CA LEU A 108 -18.64 -16.25 6.60
C LEU A 108 -19.33 -17.08 5.50
N SER A 109 -18.95 -16.89 4.24
CA SER A 109 -19.53 -17.62 3.10
C SER A 109 -19.17 -19.11 3.07
N THR A 110 -18.02 -19.49 3.64
CA THR A 110 -17.55 -20.88 3.72
C THR A 110 -18.03 -21.61 4.98
N TYR A 111 -18.65 -20.92 5.93
CA TYR A 111 -19.18 -21.58 7.13
C TYR A 111 -20.45 -22.36 6.76
N PRO A 112 -20.57 -23.65 7.10
CA PRO A 112 -21.80 -24.39 6.87
C PRO A 112 -22.94 -23.68 7.60
N GLN A 113 -23.91 -23.19 6.84
CA GLN A 113 -25.13 -22.62 7.39
C GLN A 113 -25.81 -23.76 8.16
N THR A 114 -26.06 -23.58 9.46
CA THR A 114 -26.68 -24.60 10.33
C THR A 114 -28.08 -25.02 9.87
N THR A 115 -28.63 -24.35 8.86
CA THR A 115 -29.85 -24.70 8.12
C THR A 115 -29.76 -26.01 7.34
N ASP A 116 -28.56 -26.54 7.07
CA ASP A 116 -28.37 -27.82 6.36
C ASP A 116 -28.43 -29.06 7.27
N PHE A 117 -28.54 -28.89 8.60
CA PHE A 117 -28.68 -29.99 9.56
C PHE A 117 -30.11 -30.52 9.74
N ASN A 118 -31.09 -29.96 9.01
CA ASN A 118 -32.51 -30.32 9.14
C ASN A 118 -33.12 -30.84 7.81
N ARG A 119 -32.35 -31.64 7.07
CA ARG A 119 -32.81 -32.48 5.96
C ARG A 119 -32.29 -33.89 6.09
#